data_AF-A0ABD3FWK7-F1
#
_entry.id   AF-A0ABD3FWK7-F1
#
_cell.length_a   1.000
_cell.length_b   1.000
_cell.length_c   1.000
_cell.angle_alpha   90.00
_cell.angle_beta   90.00
_cell.angle_gamma   90.00
#
_symmetry.space_group_name_H-M   'P 1'
#
loop_
_entity.id
_entity.type
_entity.pdbx_description
1 polymer ?
#
loop_
_entity_poly.entity_id
_entity_poly.type
_entity_poly.pdbx_seq_one_letter_code
_entity_poly.pdbx_strand_id
1 'polypeptide(L)'
;MARLQLESDNLELELQNQLANASKEARGALHERNENAQLKAMLQEGMQDVHQLEQNVARQLSELVQSVPSFRAMTTRVLPFDMAVDNSIFKNMAHSVDDQYTDMGRVLRRAGVVGLSSDVVESYVSSTRSVYTGNEVGDMLKFRARIVTPFKKGTLEKALWGGIETGGGVTFEPGQDSCEPVSFGTSSRVAIQKNEITIDGLTCIMRMVTKQFVESHRVVQVWNMLADWAVGAGCQVRTQEYGWGYIQPLDGNSTVTVGCILMTPTVDGMISSRGCEKVKSLTKLYQKMVMSRLQSLENQTMDEIVQEKDAAGLCPGLVSC
;
A
#
# COMPACT_ATOMS: atom_id res chain seq x y z
N MET A 1 -18.31 -60.68 6.67
CA MET A 1 -18.03 -59.86 7.88
C MET A 1 -17.73 -60.72 9.11
N ALA A 2 -18.61 -61.63 9.55
CA ALA A 2 -18.38 -62.43 10.78
C ALA A 2 -17.08 -63.26 10.81
N ARG A 3 -16.64 -63.80 9.67
CA ARG A 3 -15.39 -64.60 9.58
C ARG A 3 -14.11 -63.76 9.76
N LEU A 4 -14.09 -62.54 9.25
CA LEU A 4 -12.96 -61.61 9.38
C LEU A 4 -12.85 -61.07 10.81
N GLN A 5 -13.99 -60.87 11.48
CA GLN A 5 -14.05 -60.47 12.89
C GLN A 5 -13.42 -61.56 13.78
N LEU A 6 -13.84 -62.81 13.60
CA LEU A 6 -13.31 -63.95 14.35
C LEU A 6 -11.80 -64.15 14.13
N GLU A 7 -11.33 -63.95 12.91
CA GLU A 7 -9.91 -64.08 12.55
C GLU A 7 -9.07 -62.94 13.16
N SER A 8 -9.62 -61.72 13.21
CA SER A 8 -9.02 -60.58 13.91
C SER A 8 -8.91 -60.82 15.41
N ASP A 9 -9.99 -61.25 16.05
CA ASP A 9 -10.05 -61.47 17.50
C ASP A 9 -9.07 -62.60 17.92
N ASN A 10 -8.94 -63.64 17.10
CA ASN A 10 -8.02 -64.74 17.34
C ASN A 10 -6.55 -64.31 17.15
N LEU A 11 -6.26 -63.49 16.14
CA LEU A 11 -4.93 -62.91 15.94
C LEU A 11 -4.54 -61.96 17.07
N GLU A 12 -5.48 -61.19 17.60
CA GLU A 12 -5.24 -60.27 18.71
C GLU A 12 -4.92 -61.02 20.01
N LEU A 13 -5.62 -62.14 20.25
CA LEU A 13 -5.38 -63.02 21.40
C LEU A 13 -4.04 -63.76 21.31
N GLU A 14 -3.66 -64.20 20.11
CA GLU A 14 -2.34 -64.78 19.81
C GLU A 14 -1.22 -63.75 20.08
N LEU A 15 -1.41 -62.50 19.64
CA LEU A 15 -0.46 -61.41 19.83
C LEU A 15 -0.25 -61.08 21.31
N GLN A 16 -1.34 -61.03 22.09
CA GLN A 16 -1.29 -60.80 23.54
C GLN A 16 -0.53 -61.92 24.27
N ASN A 17 -0.74 -63.18 23.90
CA ASN A 17 -0.02 -64.31 24.48
C ASN A 17 1.48 -64.28 24.15
N GLN A 18 1.85 -63.93 22.90
CA GLN A 18 3.24 -63.82 22.50
C GLN A 18 3.95 -62.65 23.20
N LEU A 19 3.26 -61.53 23.41
CA LEU A 19 3.76 -60.38 24.18
C LEU A 19 3.96 -60.71 25.66
N ALA A 20 3.04 -61.47 26.27
CA ALA A 20 3.13 -61.90 27.67
C ALA A 20 4.35 -62.81 27.92
N ASN A 21 4.70 -63.65 26.94
CA ASN A 21 5.82 -64.59 27.01
C ASN A 21 7.17 -64.02 26.54
N ALA A 22 7.18 -62.80 25.98
CA ALA A 22 8.39 -62.15 25.49
C ALA A 22 9.24 -61.53 26.61
N SER A 23 10.57 -61.53 26.41
CA SER A 23 11.51 -60.88 27.33
C SER A 23 11.22 -59.37 27.46
N LYS A 24 11.62 -58.78 28.59
CA LYS A 24 11.42 -57.34 28.85
C LYS A 24 12.10 -56.47 27.77
N GLU A 25 13.26 -56.89 27.29
CA GLU A 25 13.99 -56.22 26.20
C GLU A 25 13.26 -56.30 24.85
N ALA A 26 12.71 -57.48 24.51
CA ALA A 26 11.95 -57.65 23.28
C ALA A 26 10.65 -56.80 23.27
N ARG A 27 10.00 -56.68 24.43
CA ARG A 27 8.84 -55.79 24.61
C ARG A 27 9.21 -54.30 24.51
N GLY A 28 10.34 -53.89 25.07
CA GLY A 28 10.87 -52.53 24.95
C GLY A 28 11.17 -52.15 23.50
N ALA A 29 11.89 -53.02 22.78
CA ALA A 29 12.22 -52.81 21.37
C ALA A 29 10.97 -52.75 20.46
N LEU A 30 9.95 -53.56 20.75
CA LEU A 30 8.68 -53.51 20.00
C LEU A 30 7.91 -52.22 20.29
N HIS A 31 7.90 -51.76 21.55
CA HIS A 31 7.26 -50.51 21.94
C HIS A 31 7.90 -49.31 21.23
N GLU A 32 9.24 -49.20 21.28
CA GLU A 32 9.99 -48.15 20.58
C GLU A 32 9.75 -48.20 19.05
N ARG A 33 9.66 -49.41 18.48
CA ARG A 33 9.35 -49.56 17.04
C ARG A 33 7.96 -49.08 16.69
N ASN A 34 6.96 -49.34 17.54
CA ASN A 34 5.59 -48.88 17.34
C ASN A 34 5.49 -47.36 17.51
N GLU A 35 6.13 -46.79 18.52
CA GLU A 35 6.22 -45.33 18.69
C GLU A 35 6.90 -44.66 17.49
N ASN A 36 8.01 -45.23 17.00
CA ASN A 36 8.69 -44.72 15.82
C ASN A 36 7.82 -44.79 14.55
N ALA A 37 7.04 -45.86 14.39
CA ALA A 37 6.09 -46.00 13.29
C ALA A 37 4.97 -44.96 13.38
N GLN A 38 4.46 -44.71 14.58
CA GLN A 38 3.42 -43.71 14.82
C GLN A 38 3.93 -42.28 14.58
N LEU A 39 5.14 -41.96 15.06
CA LEU A 39 5.79 -40.67 14.79
C LEU A 39 6.05 -40.45 13.29
N LYS A 40 6.48 -41.48 12.56
CA LYS A 40 6.65 -41.41 11.10
C LYS A 40 5.32 -41.16 10.37
N ALA A 41 4.24 -41.78 10.82
CA ALA A 41 2.91 -41.55 10.24
C ALA A 41 2.46 -40.09 10.47
N MET A 42 2.59 -39.58 11.70
CA MET A 42 2.28 -38.17 12.01
C MET A 42 3.14 -37.19 11.21
N LEU A 43 4.42 -37.53 10.97
CA LEU A 43 5.32 -36.68 10.20
C LEU A 43 4.93 -36.66 8.71
N GLN A 44 4.49 -37.79 8.16
CA GLN A 44 3.97 -37.86 6.79
C GLN A 44 2.68 -37.07 6.63
N GLU A 45 1.77 -37.15 7.61
CA GLU A 45 0.53 -36.37 7.62
C GLU A 45 0.84 -34.87 7.70
N GLY A 46 1.75 -34.46 8.59
CA GLY A 46 2.21 -33.07 8.67
C GLY A 46 2.89 -32.57 7.39
N MET A 47 3.65 -33.42 6.69
CA MET A 47 4.22 -33.07 5.39
C MET A 47 3.13 -32.88 4.31
N GLN A 48 2.06 -33.67 4.34
CA GLN A 48 0.93 -33.49 3.43
C GLN A 48 0.16 -32.19 3.72
N ASP A 49 -0.05 -31.86 4.99
CA ASP A 49 -0.70 -30.61 5.39
C ASP A 49 0.11 -29.38 4.97
N VAL A 50 1.44 -29.41 5.18
CA VAL A 50 2.35 -28.35 4.72
C VAL A 50 2.29 -28.23 3.20
N HIS A 51 2.30 -29.36 2.48
CA HIS A 51 2.22 -29.32 1.03
C HIS A 51 0.89 -28.77 0.51
N GLN A 52 -0.24 -29.11 1.15
CA GLN A 52 -1.53 -28.50 0.84
C GLN A 52 -1.56 -27.01 1.15
N LEU A 53 -0.93 -26.59 2.24
CA LEU A 53 -0.82 -25.17 2.58
C LEU A 53 0.02 -24.43 1.53
N GLU A 54 1.17 -24.97 1.13
CA GLU A 54 2.00 -24.41 0.06
C GLU A 54 1.23 -24.28 -1.26
N GLN A 55 0.49 -25.32 -1.66
CA GLN A 55 -0.33 -25.29 -2.87
C GLN A 55 -1.45 -24.25 -2.77
N ASN A 56 -2.11 -24.13 -1.61
CA ASN A 56 -3.13 -23.12 -1.40
C ASN A 56 -2.56 -21.70 -1.42
N VAL A 57 -1.40 -21.48 -0.81
CA VAL A 57 -0.69 -20.19 -0.85
C VAL A 57 -0.25 -19.87 -2.27
N ALA A 58 0.31 -20.82 -3.01
CA ALA A 58 0.71 -20.63 -4.41
C ALA A 58 -0.50 -20.33 -5.31
N ARG A 59 -1.64 -21.00 -5.08
CA ARG A 59 -2.90 -20.73 -5.78
C ARG A 59 -3.40 -19.32 -5.46
N GLN A 60 -3.44 -18.94 -4.18
CA GLN A 60 -3.84 -17.59 -3.77
C GLN A 60 -2.90 -16.52 -4.33
N LEU A 61 -1.60 -16.79 -4.40
CA LEU A 61 -0.62 -15.90 -5.01
C LEU A 61 -0.87 -15.77 -6.53
N SER A 62 -1.15 -16.87 -7.22
CA SER A 62 -1.48 -16.85 -8.65
C SER A 62 -2.80 -16.11 -8.93
N GLU A 63 -3.84 -16.35 -8.12
CA GLU A 63 -5.10 -15.61 -8.16
C GLU A 63 -4.88 -14.13 -7.83
N LEU A 64 -3.98 -13.81 -6.91
CA LEU A 64 -3.59 -12.44 -6.61
C LEU A 64 -2.88 -11.81 -7.81
N VAL A 65 -1.91 -12.48 -8.43
CA VAL A 65 -1.19 -12.02 -9.62
C VAL A 65 -2.12 -11.82 -10.83
N GLN A 66 -3.12 -12.69 -11.00
CA GLN A 66 -4.13 -12.56 -12.06
C GLN A 66 -5.20 -11.51 -11.75
N SER A 67 -5.46 -11.25 -10.46
CA SER A 67 -6.39 -10.21 -10.00
C SER A 67 -5.73 -8.86 -9.78
N VAL A 68 -4.38 -8.81 -9.73
CA VAL A 68 -3.63 -7.58 -9.95
C VAL A 68 -4.03 -7.15 -11.35
N PRO A 69 -4.79 -6.05 -11.48
CA PRO A 69 -5.12 -5.53 -12.79
C PRO A 69 -3.78 -5.38 -13.51
N SER A 70 -3.64 -5.94 -14.72
CA SER A 70 -2.63 -5.43 -15.64
C SER A 70 -2.95 -3.95 -15.75
N PHE A 71 -2.21 -3.13 -14.99
CA PHE A 71 -2.49 -1.71 -14.90
C PHE A 71 -2.34 -1.21 -16.32
N ARG A 72 -3.46 -0.93 -16.99
CA ARG A 72 -3.41 -0.17 -18.23
C ARG A 72 -2.65 1.09 -17.89
N ALA A 73 -1.54 1.31 -18.60
CA ALA A 73 -0.58 2.35 -18.29
C ALA A 73 -1.33 3.66 -18.04
N MET A 74 -1.29 4.13 -16.79
CA MET A 74 -1.72 5.47 -16.47
C MET A 74 -0.83 6.40 -17.28
N THR A 75 -1.39 7.12 -18.24
CA THR A 75 -0.61 8.10 -18.99
C THR A 75 -0.74 9.43 -18.30
N THR A 76 0.40 10.07 -18.06
CA THR A 76 0.48 11.39 -17.45
C THR A 76 1.07 12.35 -18.47
N ARG A 77 0.39 13.46 -18.70
CA ARG A 77 0.88 14.57 -19.53
C ARG A 77 0.96 15.82 -18.68
N VAL A 78 2.15 16.40 -18.56
CA VAL A 78 2.36 17.67 -17.85
C VAL A 78 1.65 18.79 -18.60
N LEU A 79 0.85 19.59 -17.89
CA LEU A 79 0.13 20.73 -18.45
C LEU A 79 0.78 22.05 -18.02
N PRO A 80 0.74 23.09 -18.88
CA PRO A 80 1.26 24.40 -18.52
C PRO A 80 0.44 25.06 -17.41
N PHE A 81 1.13 25.82 -16.57
CA PHE A 81 0.54 26.62 -15.50
C PHE A 81 -0.19 27.84 -16.08
N ASP A 82 -1.47 28.02 -15.76
CA ASP A 82 -2.23 29.20 -16.10
C ASP A 82 -2.33 30.12 -14.88
N MET A 83 -1.58 31.22 -14.87
CA MET A 83 -1.57 32.14 -13.72
C MET A 83 -2.93 32.74 -13.37
N ALA A 84 -3.83 32.92 -14.35
CA ALA A 84 -5.12 33.56 -14.10
C ALA A 84 -6.08 32.62 -13.36
N VAL A 85 -6.02 31.33 -13.69
CA VAL A 85 -6.93 30.31 -13.14
C VAL A 85 -6.31 29.56 -11.97
N ASP A 86 -5.05 29.13 -12.11
CA ASP A 86 -4.45 28.16 -11.20
C ASP A 86 -3.86 28.81 -9.94
N ASN A 87 -3.46 30.08 -9.99
CA ASN A 87 -2.77 30.75 -8.87
C ASN A 87 -3.61 30.76 -7.58
N SER A 88 -4.90 31.09 -7.68
CA SER A 88 -5.79 31.08 -6.50
C SER A 88 -6.04 29.66 -5.99
N ILE A 89 -6.17 28.68 -6.89
CA ILE A 89 -6.36 27.27 -6.56
C ILE A 89 -5.15 26.76 -5.78
N PHE A 90 -3.94 26.92 -6.33
CA PHE A 90 -2.71 26.45 -5.69
C PHE A 90 -2.43 27.17 -4.37
N LYS A 91 -2.73 28.48 -4.26
CA LYS A 91 -2.65 29.19 -2.97
C LYS A 91 -3.59 28.61 -1.94
N ASN A 92 -4.85 28.36 -2.28
CA ASN A 92 -5.81 27.77 -1.35
C ASN A 92 -5.40 26.36 -0.93
N MET A 93 -4.90 25.56 -1.87
CA MET A 93 -4.38 24.22 -1.58
C MET A 93 -3.14 24.29 -0.67
N ALA A 94 -2.22 25.22 -0.91
CA ALA A 94 -1.02 25.38 -0.09
C ALA A 94 -1.35 25.74 1.37
N HIS A 95 -2.32 26.63 1.61
CA HIS A 95 -2.81 26.93 2.96
C HIS A 95 -3.52 25.71 3.57
N SER A 96 -4.34 25.00 2.79
CA SER A 96 -4.98 23.78 3.24
C SER A 96 -3.98 22.70 3.64
N VAL A 97 -2.82 22.61 2.97
CA VAL A 97 -1.75 21.67 3.36
C VAL A 97 -1.14 22.03 4.71
N ASP A 98 -0.96 23.32 5.02
CA ASP A 98 -0.48 23.75 6.33
C ASP A 98 -1.48 23.38 7.44
N ASP A 99 -2.77 23.63 7.22
CA ASP A 99 -3.84 23.23 8.15
C ASP A 99 -3.88 21.71 8.34
N GLN A 100 -3.76 20.95 7.25
CA GLN A 100 -3.72 19.49 7.28
C GLN A 100 -2.52 18.96 8.07
N TYR A 101 -1.36 19.59 7.98
CA TYR A 101 -0.18 19.22 8.76
C TYR A 101 -0.44 19.33 10.26
N THR A 102 -1.07 20.41 10.71
CA THR A 102 -1.43 20.58 12.13
C THR A 102 -2.35 19.47 12.65
N ASP A 103 -3.16 18.86 11.77
CA ASP A 103 -4.11 17.82 12.13
C ASP A 103 -3.62 16.38 11.96
N MET A 104 -2.44 16.19 11.36
CA MET A 104 -1.93 14.89 10.96
C MET A 104 -1.98 13.84 12.08
N GLY A 105 -1.56 14.20 13.30
CA GLY A 105 -1.54 13.28 14.44
C GLY A 105 -2.93 12.76 14.83
N ARG A 106 -3.99 13.53 14.62
CA ARG A 106 -5.38 13.08 14.85
C ARG A 106 -5.82 12.14 13.75
N VAL A 107 -5.56 12.48 12.48
CA VAL A 107 -5.97 11.68 11.31
C VAL A 107 -5.30 10.30 11.33
N LEU A 108 -3.98 10.24 11.53
CA LEU A 108 -3.24 8.98 11.51
C LEU A 108 -3.62 8.05 12.67
N ARG A 109 -3.91 8.62 13.86
CA ARG A 109 -4.44 7.83 14.98
C ARG A 109 -5.82 7.25 14.67
N ARG A 110 -6.72 8.05 14.06
CA ARG A 110 -8.05 7.57 13.64
C ARG A 110 -7.98 6.55 12.51
N ALA A 111 -7.00 6.66 11.62
CA ALA A 111 -6.73 5.66 10.59
C ALA A 111 -6.16 4.35 11.16
N GLY A 112 -5.78 4.32 12.44
CA GLY A 112 -5.27 3.14 13.11
C GLY A 112 -3.91 2.69 12.61
N VAL A 113 -3.12 3.57 11.99
CA VAL A 113 -1.77 3.26 11.49
C VAL A 113 -0.67 3.55 12.51
N VAL A 114 -0.98 4.33 13.55
CA VAL A 114 -0.04 4.67 14.61
C VAL A 114 0.02 3.53 15.63
N GLY A 115 1.23 3.08 15.97
CA GLY A 115 1.45 2.04 16.98
C GLY A 115 1.33 0.59 16.48
N LEU A 116 1.07 0.39 15.18
CA LEU A 116 1.14 -0.93 14.57
C LEU A 116 2.60 -1.41 14.47
N SER A 117 2.80 -2.71 14.64
CA SER A 117 4.10 -3.38 14.44
C SER A 117 4.24 -4.01 13.05
N SER A 118 3.13 -4.41 12.44
CA SER A 118 3.06 -5.08 11.14
C SER A 118 2.78 -4.13 9.98
N ASP A 119 3.03 -4.60 8.77
CA ASP A 119 2.62 -3.91 7.56
C ASP A 119 1.11 -3.99 7.38
N VAL A 120 0.55 -2.91 6.81
CA VAL A 120 -0.87 -2.79 6.48
C VAL A 120 -0.95 -1.97 5.21
N VAL A 121 -1.69 -2.45 4.22
CA VAL A 121 -2.07 -1.66 3.04
C VAL A 121 -3.53 -1.94 2.76
N GLU A 122 -4.37 -0.93 2.91
CA GLU A 122 -5.81 -1.06 2.75
C GLU A 122 -6.40 0.14 2.03
N SER A 123 -7.40 -0.13 1.21
CA SER A 123 -8.24 0.89 0.60
C SER A 123 -9.69 0.44 0.62
N TYR A 124 -10.58 1.30 1.09
CA TYR A 124 -12.01 1.01 1.16
C TYR A 124 -12.84 2.28 1.10
N VAL A 125 -14.10 2.14 0.72
CA VAL A 125 -15.08 3.22 0.72
C VAL A 125 -15.95 3.10 1.95
N SER A 126 -16.15 4.20 2.68
CA SER A 126 -17.07 4.22 3.81
C SER A 126 -17.95 5.47 3.76
N SER A 127 -19.22 5.32 4.10
CA SER A 127 -20.12 6.45 4.27
C SER A 127 -19.88 7.07 5.63
N THR A 128 -19.51 8.36 5.67
CA THR A 128 -19.12 9.01 6.92
C THR A 128 -19.45 10.49 6.93
N ARG A 129 -19.68 11.04 8.12
CA ARG A 129 -19.80 12.48 8.33
C ARG A 129 -18.44 13.01 8.79
N SER A 130 -17.85 13.92 8.03
CA SER A 130 -16.50 14.42 8.26
C SER A 130 -16.38 15.88 7.84
N VAL A 131 -15.41 16.59 8.41
CA VAL A 131 -15.04 17.94 7.93
C VAL A 131 -14.65 17.88 6.45
N TYR A 132 -14.01 16.79 6.01
CA TYR A 132 -13.64 16.55 4.61
C TYR A 132 -14.83 16.28 3.68
N THR A 133 -16.01 15.95 4.22
CA THR A 133 -17.26 15.82 3.46
C THR A 133 -18.17 17.04 3.65
N GLY A 134 -17.63 18.19 4.08
CA GLY A 134 -18.42 19.39 4.36
C GLY A 134 -19.35 19.23 5.57
N ASN A 135 -19.03 18.33 6.50
CA ASN A 135 -19.86 17.91 7.63
C ASN A 135 -21.20 17.26 7.24
N GLU A 136 -21.33 16.78 6.00
CA GLU A 136 -22.46 15.99 5.54
C GLU A 136 -22.12 14.49 5.47
N VAL A 137 -23.15 13.63 5.42
CA VAL A 137 -22.93 12.18 5.27
C VAL A 137 -22.66 11.86 3.81
N GLY A 138 -21.39 11.63 3.47
CA GLY A 138 -20.93 11.34 2.11
C GLY A 138 -20.11 10.06 2.02
N ASP A 139 -20.03 9.49 0.82
CA ASP A 139 -19.11 8.40 0.54
C ASP A 139 -17.69 8.95 0.44
N MET A 140 -16.77 8.40 1.23
CA MET A 140 -15.36 8.79 1.26
C MET A 140 -14.50 7.56 1.04
N LEU A 141 -13.59 7.65 0.06
CA LEU A 141 -12.52 6.69 -0.12
C LEU A 141 -11.47 6.95 0.96
N LYS A 142 -11.08 5.88 1.64
CA LYS A 142 -10.03 5.87 2.65
C LYS A 142 -8.95 4.90 2.22
N PHE A 143 -7.72 5.37 2.20
CA PHE A 143 -6.54 4.53 2.05
C PHE A 143 -5.64 4.72 3.25
N ARG A 144 -5.03 3.62 3.69
CA ARG A 144 -4.02 3.60 4.74
C ARG A 144 -2.91 2.63 4.37
N ALA A 145 -1.69 3.05 4.61
CA ALA A 145 -0.51 2.21 4.46
C ALA A 145 0.42 2.40 5.65
N ARG A 146 1.00 1.31 6.11
CA ARG A 146 2.22 1.24 6.93
C ARG A 146 3.08 0.15 6.32
N ILE A 147 4.29 0.52 5.91
CA ILE A 147 5.21 -0.37 5.21
C ILE A 147 6.57 -0.23 5.87
N VAL A 148 7.11 -1.34 6.37
CA VAL A 148 8.50 -1.44 6.81
C VAL A 148 9.34 -1.85 5.60
N THR A 149 10.33 -1.03 5.27
CA THR A 149 11.23 -1.30 4.15
C THR A 149 12.67 -1.42 4.64
N PRO A 150 13.49 -2.29 4.02
CA PRO A 150 14.90 -2.47 4.38
C PRO A 150 15.79 -1.39 3.74
N PHE A 151 15.28 -0.15 3.64
CA PHE A 151 15.94 0.96 2.98
C PHE A 151 16.12 2.13 3.93
N LYS A 152 17.18 2.90 3.70
CA LYS A 152 17.44 4.11 4.48
C LYS A 152 16.43 5.19 4.15
N LYS A 153 16.08 5.98 5.17
CA LYS A 153 15.22 7.16 5.05
C LYS A 153 15.58 8.04 3.84
N GLY A 154 16.87 8.35 3.66
CA GLY A 154 17.34 9.23 2.58
C GLY A 154 17.04 8.70 1.18
N THR A 155 17.18 7.38 0.95
CA THR A 155 16.87 6.73 -0.32
C THR A 155 15.37 6.86 -0.64
N LEU A 156 14.51 6.61 0.34
CA LEU A 156 13.06 6.73 0.19
C LEU A 156 12.62 8.19 -0.05
N GLU A 157 13.24 9.15 0.64
CA GLU A 157 12.96 10.57 0.44
C GLU A 157 13.37 11.02 -0.96
N LYS A 158 14.56 10.63 -1.44
CA LYS A 158 14.99 10.92 -2.81
C LYS A 158 14.06 10.30 -3.84
N ALA A 159 13.69 9.03 -3.68
CA ALA A 159 12.76 8.35 -4.58
C ALA A 159 11.41 9.08 -4.64
N LEU A 160 10.87 9.49 -3.49
CA LEU A 160 9.61 10.23 -3.41
C LEU A 160 9.68 11.58 -4.15
N TRP A 161 10.72 12.38 -3.90
CA TRP A 161 10.86 13.70 -4.54
C TRP A 161 11.24 13.60 -6.01
N GLY A 162 12.13 12.67 -6.38
CA GLY A 162 12.44 12.36 -7.76
C GLY A 162 11.18 11.91 -8.52
N GLY A 163 10.29 11.16 -7.87
CA GLY A 163 8.98 10.81 -8.41
C GLY A 163 8.06 11.99 -8.67
N ILE A 164 8.05 12.97 -7.77
CA ILE A 164 7.30 14.22 -7.94
C ILE A 164 7.85 15.02 -9.13
N GLU A 165 9.17 15.16 -9.22
CA GLU A 165 9.86 15.94 -10.26
C GLU A 165 9.72 15.28 -11.64
N THR A 166 9.96 13.98 -11.75
CA THR A 166 9.73 13.21 -12.99
C THR A 166 8.25 13.24 -13.42
N GLY A 167 7.33 13.35 -12.47
CA GLY A 167 5.91 13.56 -12.71
C GLY A 167 5.53 14.98 -13.16
N GLY A 168 6.51 15.84 -13.45
CA GLY A 168 6.30 17.24 -13.86
C GLY A 168 6.07 18.20 -12.70
N GLY A 169 6.41 17.79 -11.48
CA GLY A 169 6.33 18.65 -10.32
C GLY A 169 7.43 19.70 -10.33
N VAL A 170 7.04 20.94 -10.07
CA VAL A 170 7.98 22.04 -9.86
C VAL A 170 8.21 22.15 -8.36
N THR A 171 9.42 21.81 -7.93
CA THR A 171 9.87 21.88 -6.54
C THR A 171 10.46 23.26 -6.25
N PHE A 172 10.12 23.82 -5.09
CA PHE A 172 10.62 25.08 -4.56
C PHE A 172 11.23 24.84 -3.18
N GLU A 173 12.32 25.55 -2.89
CA GLU A 173 12.99 25.55 -1.58
C GLU A 173 13.06 26.96 -0.98
N PRO A 174 12.99 27.11 0.36
CA PRO A 174 13.02 28.42 0.98
C PRO A 174 14.31 29.18 0.63
N GLY A 175 14.18 30.42 0.17
CA GLY A 175 15.31 31.29 -0.14
C GLY A 175 15.79 31.25 -1.60
N GLN A 176 15.07 30.57 -2.51
CA GLN A 176 15.24 30.78 -3.94
C GLN A 176 14.56 32.11 -4.37
N ASP A 177 15.31 32.99 -5.03
CA ASP A 177 14.80 34.24 -5.59
C ASP A 177 13.82 33.97 -6.74
N SER A 178 12.50 34.14 -6.53
CA SER A 178 11.52 34.70 -7.47
C SER A 178 10.07 34.28 -7.17
N CYS A 179 9.12 35.19 -7.47
CA CYS A 179 7.67 35.00 -7.69
C CYS A 179 7.07 33.61 -7.38
N GLU A 180 7.13 33.18 -6.12
CA GLU A 180 6.57 31.89 -5.72
C GLU A 180 5.04 31.95 -5.80
N PRO A 181 4.38 31.04 -6.53
CA PRO A 181 2.92 31.03 -6.61
C PRO A 181 2.28 30.62 -5.27
N VAL A 182 3.04 30.03 -4.34
CA VAL A 182 2.54 29.41 -3.10
C VAL A 182 3.42 29.74 -1.91
N SER A 183 2.82 29.85 -0.72
CA SER A 183 3.53 30.13 0.53
C SER A 183 4.17 28.87 1.13
N PHE A 184 5.38 29.02 1.69
CA PHE A 184 6.08 27.94 2.39
C PHE A 184 5.52 27.65 3.78
N GLY A 185 5.05 28.65 4.52
CA GLY A 185 4.69 28.47 5.93
C GLY A 185 5.89 27.93 6.73
N THR A 186 5.71 26.80 7.42
CA THR A 186 6.79 26.10 8.14
C THR A 186 7.38 24.92 7.37
N SER A 187 7.03 24.76 6.09
CA SER A 187 7.54 23.66 5.26
C SER A 187 8.98 23.89 4.80
N SER A 188 9.74 22.81 4.65
CA SER A 188 11.13 22.87 4.16
C SER A 188 11.23 22.77 2.64
N ARG A 189 10.16 22.33 1.97
CA ARG A 189 10.09 22.09 0.53
C ARG A 189 8.63 22.08 0.10
N VAL A 190 8.34 22.66 -1.06
CA VAL A 190 7.00 22.67 -1.66
C VAL A 190 7.10 22.20 -3.10
N ALA A 191 6.14 21.42 -3.58
CA ALA A 191 5.99 21.16 -5.00
C ALA A 191 4.56 21.41 -5.46
N ILE A 192 4.44 21.91 -6.69
CA ILE A 192 3.16 22.02 -7.39
C ILE A 192 3.18 21.17 -8.65
N GLN A 193 2.07 20.53 -8.96
CA GLN A 193 1.89 19.69 -10.14
C GLN A 193 0.57 20.03 -10.83
N LYS A 194 0.59 20.06 -12.15
CA LYS A 194 -0.61 20.16 -13.00
C LYS A 194 -0.48 19.18 -14.16
N ASN A 195 -1.27 18.13 -14.12
CA ASN A 195 -1.17 17.03 -15.07
C ASN A 195 -2.54 16.69 -15.65
N GLU A 196 -2.56 16.27 -16.91
CA GLU A 196 -3.65 15.48 -17.45
C GLU A 196 -3.32 14.01 -17.22
N ILE A 197 -4.23 13.30 -16.55
CA ILE A 197 -4.10 11.87 -16.30
C ILE A 197 -5.19 11.15 -17.08
N THR A 198 -4.80 10.12 -17.84
CA THR A 198 -5.74 9.18 -18.46
C THR A 198 -5.60 7.80 -17.82
N ILE A 199 -6.70 7.27 -17.31
CA ILE A 199 -6.78 5.93 -16.69
C ILE A 199 -8.09 5.25 -17.11
N ASP A 200 -8.01 4.01 -17.59
CA ASP A 200 -9.13 3.23 -18.13
C ASP A 200 -10.03 4.02 -19.14
N GLY A 201 -9.41 4.91 -19.94
CA GLY A 201 -10.09 5.72 -20.95
C GLY A 201 -10.80 6.98 -20.42
N LEU A 202 -10.80 7.20 -19.10
CA LEU A 202 -11.24 8.44 -18.49
C LEU A 202 -10.06 9.38 -18.30
N THR A 203 -10.30 10.66 -18.57
CA THR A 203 -9.28 11.70 -18.42
C THR A 203 -9.70 12.70 -17.35
N CYS A 204 -8.72 13.14 -16.55
CA CYS A 204 -8.91 14.23 -15.61
C CYS A 204 -7.75 15.22 -15.66
N ILE A 205 -8.06 16.47 -15.30
CA ILE A 205 -7.06 17.49 -15.01
C ILE A 205 -6.82 17.44 -13.51
N MET A 206 -5.62 17.05 -13.14
CA MET A 206 -5.14 16.96 -11.78
C MET A 206 -4.27 18.17 -11.43
N ARG A 207 -4.53 18.75 -10.26
CA ARG A 207 -3.72 19.78 -9.61
C ARG A 207 -3.33 19.25 -8.25
N MET A 208 -2.06 19.37 -7.87
CA MET A 208 -1.57 18.88 -6.59
C MET A 208 -0.56 19.86 -5.99
N VAL A 209 -0.66 20.05 -4.67
CA VAL A 209 0.36 20.71 -3.85
C VAL A 209 0.86 19.71 -2.83
N THR A 210 2.17 19.55 -2.74
CA THR A 210 2.84 18.73 -1.74
C THR A 210 3.78 19.59 -0.93
N LYS A 211 3.75 19.49 0.39
CA LYS A 211 4.71 20.14 1.28
C LYS A 211 5.46 19.12 2.12
N GLN A 212 6.74 19.40 2.37
CA GLN A 212 7.58 18.66 3.30
C GLN A 212 7.69 19.41 4.63
N PHE A 213 7.60 18.68 5.74
CA PHE A 213 7.92 19.17 7.06
C PHE A 213 8.97 18.26 7.68
N VAL A 214 10.05 18.85 8.19
CA VAL A 214 11.13 18.09 8.84
C VAL A 214 10.89 18.14 10.35
N GLU A 215 10.65 16.97 10.94
CA GLU A 215 10.57 16.80 12.39
C GLU A 215 11.84 16.13 12.91
N SER A 216 12.02 16.13 14.24
CA SER A 216 13.22 15.59 14.90
C SER A 216 13.51 14.12 14.57
N HIS A 217 12.48 13.32 14.32
CA HIS A 217 12.56 11.86 14.19
C HIS A 217 11.98 11.33 12.88
N ARG A 218 11.43 12.19 12.02
CA ARG A 218 10.77 11.78 10.78
C ARG A 218 10.68 12.94 9.81
N VAL A 219 10.46 12.64 8.55
CA VAL A 219 10.06 13.64 7.56
C VAL A 219 8.64 13.37 7.18
N VAL A 220 7.84 14.42 7.20
CA VAL A 220 6.41 14.41 6.95
C VAL A 220 6.16 14.99 5.57
N GLN A 221 5.30 14.35 4.81
CA GLN A 221 4.77 14.86 3.56
C GLN A 221 3.26 15.00 3.68
N VAL A 222 2.74 16.16 3.34
CA VAL A 222 1.30 16.42 3.31
C VAL A 222 0.96 16.96 1.95
N TRP A 223 -0.12 16.47 1.36
CA TRP A 223 -0.53 16.91 0.05
C TRP A 223 -2.03 17.10 -0.06
N ASN A 224 -2.39 18.02 -0.93
CA ASN A 224 -3.76 18.28 -1.33
C ASN A 224 -3.82 18.07 -2.85
N MET A 225 -4.78 17.29 -3.34
CA MET A 225 -4.97 17.05 -4.76
C MET A 225 -6.42 17.34 -5.14
N LEU A 226 -6.61 18.07 -6.23
CA LEU A 226 -7.88 18.35 -6.86
C LEU A 226 -7.85 17.74 -8.27
N ALA A 227 -8.83 16.91 -8.62
CA ALA A 227 -8.97 16.39 -9.97
C ALA A 227 -10.37 16.63 -10.53
N ASP A 228 -10.43 17.28 -11.69
CA ASP A 228 -11.64 17.53 -12.45
C ASP A 228 -11.77 16.46 -13.55
N TRP A 229 -12.80 15.61 -13.45
CA TRP A 229 -13.02 14.46 -14.33
C TRP A 229 -14.09 14.75 -15.38
N ALA A 230 -13.79 14.44 -16.64
CA ALA A 230 -14.77 14.47 -17.72
C ALA A 230 -15.49 13.11 -17.81
N VAL A 231 -16.66 12.98 -17.16
CA VAL A 231 -17.39 11.71 -17.06
C VAL A 231 -18.61 11.68 -18.01
N GLY A 232 -18.33 11.64 -19.32
CA GLY A 232 -19.34 11.57 -20.38
C GLY A 232 -20.24 12.82 -20.48
N ALA A 233 -21.30 12.74 -21.29
CA ALA A 233 -22.17 13.85 -21.73
C ALA A 233 -22.60 14.86 -20.63
N GLY A 234 -21.75 15.86 -20.36
CA GLY A 234 -22.04 17.01 -19.50
C GLY A 234 -21.91 16.80 -17.98
N CYS A 235 -21.44 15.64 -17.50
CA CYS A 235 -21.25 15.42 -16.05
C CYS A 235 -19.78 15.62 -15.69
N GLN A 236 -19.49 16.72 -15.00
CA GLN A 236 -18.19 16.95 -14.37
C GLN A 236 -18.23 16.41 -12.94
N VAL A 237 -17.29 15.53 -12.63
CA VAL A 237 -17.08 15.04 -11.27
C VAL A 237 -15.75 15.59 -10.79
N ARG A 238 -15.76 16.20 -9.62
CA ARG A 238 -14.57 16.71 -8.97
C ARG A 238 -14.23 15.83 -7.79
N THR A 239 -13.01 15.32 -7.74
CA THR A 239 -12.50 14.60 -6.58
C THR A 239 -11.51 15.48 -5.84
N GLN A 240 -11.68 15.55 -4.53
CA GLN A 240 -10.77 16.23 -3.63
C GLN A 240 -10.08 15.19 -2.76
N GLU A 241 -8.75 15.14 -2.83
CA GLU A 241 -7.89 14.27 -2.03
C GLU A 241 -7.10 15.09 -1.00
N TYR A 242 -7.05 14.55 0.21
CA TYR A 242 -6.24 15.00 1.33
C TYR A 242 -5.33 13.85 1.74
N GLY A 243 -4.04 14.12 1.82
CA GLY A 243 -3.02 13.09 1.99
C GLY A 243 -1.99 13.44 3.03
N TRP A 244 -1.63 12.45 3.83
CA TRP A 244 -0.61 12.53 4.86
C TRP A 244 0.33 11.35 4.72
N GLY A 245 1.62 11.60 4.88
CA GLY A 245 2.62 10.56 4.96
C GLY A 245 3.78 10.97 5.85
N TYR A 246 4.50 9.98 6.34
CA TYR A 246 5.81 10.21 6.93
C TYR A 246 6.75 9.05 6.68
N ILE A 247 8.03 9.40 6.67
CA ILE A 247 9.16 8.48 6.57
C ILE A 247 9.93 8.60 7.88
N GLN A 248 10.04 7.50 8.62
CA GLN A 248 10.67 7.44 9.93
C GLN A 248 11.66 6.28 9.99
N PRO A 249 12.94 6.53 10.34
CA PRO A 249 13.90 5.46 10.54
C PRO A 249 13.44 4.58 11.72
N LEU A 250 13.43 3.27 11.51
CA LEU A 250 13.11 2.30 12.55
C LEU A 250 14.39 1.84 13.26
N ASP A 251 15.43 1.58 12.46
CA ASP A 251 16.79 1.27 12.90
C ASP A 251 17.80 1.89 11.90
N GLY A 252 19.08 1.52 11.99
CA GLY A 252 20.12 2.07 11.11
C GLY A 252 19.98 1.75 9.62
N ASN A 253 19.19 0.74 9.25
CA ASN A 253 19.06 0.21 7.89
C ASN A 253 17.60 0.08 7.40
N SER A 254 16.62 0.15 8.31
CA SER A 254 15.20 -0.04 8.01
C SER A 254 14.42 1.25 8.28
N THR A 255 13.39 1.47 7.47
CA THR A 255 12.54 2.66 7.58
C THR A 255 11.08 2.26 7.51
N VAL A 256 10.27 2.90 8.36
CA VAL A 256 8.82 2.84 8.32
C VAL A 256 8.29 4.00 7.48
N THR A 257 7.50 3.66 6.48
CA THR A 257 6.70 4.62 5.72
C THR A 257 5.25 4.46 6.11
N VAL A 258 4.59 5.56 6.44
CA VAL A 258 3.14 5.59 6.69
C VAL A 258 2.49 6.53 5.71
N GLY A 259 1.33 6.13 5.20
CA GLY A 259 0.50 6.93 4.30
C GLY A 259 -0.97 6.85 4.70
N CYS A 260 -1.69 7.96 4.55
CA CYS A 260 -3.14 8.01 4.68
C CYS A 260 -3.70 8.97 3.63
N ILE A 261 -4.74 8.52 2.92
CA ILE A 261 -5.45 9.34 1.94
C ILE A 261 -6.94 9.31 2.25
N LEU A 262 -7.55 10.49 2.23
CA LEU A 262 -8.99 10.68 2.25
C LEU A 262 -9.39 11.35 0.93
N MET A 263 -10.30 10.72 0.17
CA MET A 263 -10.82 11.30 -1.06
C MET A 263 -12.35 11.37 -1.03
N THR A 264 -12.88 12.53 -1.43
CA THR A 264 -14.31 12.80 -1.55
C THR A 264 -14.68 13.24 -2.96
N PRO A 265 -15.63 12.56 -3.64
CA PRO A 265 -16.16 13.00 -4.92
C PRO A 265 -17.33 13.98 -4.74
N THR A 266 -17.36 15.01 -5.58
CA THR A 266 -18.42 16.02 -5.71
C THR A 266 -18.88 16.06 -7.16
N VAL A 267 -20.19 16.12 -7.39
CA VAL A 267 -20.78 16.19 -8.74
C VAL A 267 -21.35 17.59 -8.92
N ASP A 268 -21.04 18.25 -10.04
CA ASP A 268 -21.54 19.60 -10.31
C ASP A 268 -23.07 19.65 -10.15
N GLY A 269 -23.53 20.57 -9.29
CA GLY A 269 -24.95 20.84 -9.04
C GLY A 269 -25.66 19.95 -8.00
N MET A 270 -25.02 18.91 -7.45
CA MET A 270 -25.61 18.11 -6.36
C MET A 270 -24.58 17.67 -5.32
N ILE A 271 -24.81 18.03 -4.06
CA ILE A 271 -23.98 17.63 -2.91
C ILE A 271 -24.17 16.13 -2.60
N SER A 272 -25.32 15.53 -2.94
CA SER A 272 -25.58 14.11 -2.75
C SER A 272 -25.14 13.27 -3.95
N SER A 273 -23.87 12.85 -3.95
CA SER A 273 -23.36 11.79 -4.84
C SER A 273 -23.92 10.39 -4.55
N ARG A 274 -24.80 10.29 -3.54
CA ARG A 274 -25.34 9.03 -3.01
C ARG A 274 -26.12 8.29 -4.08
N GLY A 275 -25.61 7.13 -4.47
CA GLY A 275 -26.28 6.23 -5.41
C GLY A 275 -25.95 6.47 -6.89
N CYS A 276 -25.16 7.49 -7.22
CA CYS A 276 -24.72 7.68 -8.60
C CYS A 276 -23.72 6.58 -9.01
N GLU A 277 -24.12 5.69 -9.92
CA GLU A 277 -23.26 4.61 -10.42
C GLU A 277 -21.95 5.13 -11.03
N LYS A 278 -21.99 6.30 -11.67
CA LYS A 278 -20.80 6.96 -12.21
C LYS A 278 -19.80 7.34 -11.12
N VAL A 279 -20.28 7.88 -10.00
CA VAL A 279 -19.43 8.20 -8.85
C VAL A 279 -18.86 6.93 -8.22
N LYS A 280 -19.66 5.88 -8.06
CA LYS A 280 -19.16 4.59 -7.54
C LYS A 280 -18.06 3.99 -8.44
N SER A 281 -18.27 3.99 -9.75
CA SER A 281 -17.29 3.53 -10.73
C SER A 281 -16.02 4.39 -10.71
N LEU A 282 -16.17 5.71 -10.61
CA LEU A 282 -15.04 6.63 -10.48
C LEU A 282 -14.28 6.40 -9.17
N THR A 283 -14.95 6.19 -8.05
CA THR A 283 -14.29 5.91 -6.77
C THR A 283 -13.48 4.62 -6.83
N LYS A 284 -13.99 3.58 -7.50
CA LYS A 284 -13.22 2.34 -7.75
C LYS A 284 -12.00 2.58 -8.64
N LEU A 285 -12.15 3.42 -9.67
CA LEU A 285 -11.04 3.82 -10.54
C LEU A 285 -9.98 4.61 -9.76
N TYR A 286 -10.41 5.53 -8.90
CA TYR A 286 -9.54 6.31 -8.04
C TYR A 286 -8.79 5.44 -7.02
N GLN A 287 -9.46 4.43 -6.47
CA GLN A 287 -8.82 3.41 -5.64
C GLN A 287 -7.68 2.70 -6.39
N LYS A 288 -7.89 2.32 -7.66
CA LYS A 288 -6.80 1.77 -8.50
C LYS A 288 -5.68 2.79 -8.70
N MET A 289 -6.01 4.06 -8.94
CA MET A 289 -5.01 5.13 -9.08
C MET A 289 -4.15 5.30 -7.81
N VAL A 290 -4.75 5.22 -6.61
CA VAL A 290 -4.00 5.24 -5.34
C VAL A 290 -3.01 4.07 -5.26
N MET A 291 -3.47 2.85 -5.55
CA MET A 291 -2.61 1.67 -5.54
C MET A 291 -1.49 1.75 -6.59
N SER A 292 -1.80 2.26 -7.78
CA SER A 292 -0.81 2.45 -8.85
C SER A 292 0.27 3.46 -8.46
N ARG A 293 -0.08 4.53 -7.73
CA ARG A 293 0.90 5.50 -7.22
C ARG A 293 1.81 4.89 -6.16
N LEU A 294 1.27 4.02 -5.29
CA LEU A 294 2.08 3.28 -4.32
C LEU A 294 3.09 2.37 -5.04
N GLN A 295 2.66 1.60 -6.04
CA GLN A 295 3.55 0.76 -6.84
C GLN A 295 4.62 1.58 -7.59
N SER A 296 4.24 2.75 -8.12
CA SER A 296 5.18 3.65 -8.79
C SER A 296 6.27 4.13 -7.83
N LEU A 297 5.92 4.43 -6.57
CA LEU A 297 6.87 4.84 -5.55
C LEU A 297 7.83 3.69 -5.16
N GLU A 298 7.33 2.46 -5.10
CA GLU A 298 8.17 1.27 -4.89
C GLU A 298 9.18 1.11 -6.03
N ASN A 299 8.72 1.24 -7.29
CA ASN A 299 9.60 1.14 -8.45
C ASN A 299 10.67 2.26 -8.44
N GLN A 300 10.28 3.50 -8.15
CA GLN A 300 11.22 4.62 -8.00
C GLN A 300 12.24 4.38 -6.88
N THR A 301 11.81 3.75 -5.79
CA THR A 301 12.71 3.37 -4.70
C THR A 301 13.74 2.35 -5.18
N MET A 302 13.31 1.35 -5.95
CA MET A 302 14.22 0.34 -6.53
C MET A 302 15.21 0.98 -7.50
N ASP A 303 14.75 1.91 -8.34
CA ASP A 303 15.60 2.63 -9.29
C ASP A 303 16.66 3.49 -8.55
N GLU A 304 16.26 4.21 -7.50
CA GLU A 304 17.20 4.99 -6.68
C GLU A 304 18.25 4.09 -6.02
N ILE A 305 17.87 2.91 -5.54
CA ILE A 305 18.82 1.94 -4.96
C ILE A 305 19.85 1.48 -5.99
N VAL A 306 19.42 1.20 -7.22
CA VAL A 306 20.33 0.81 -8.31
C VAL A 306 21.32 1.95 -8.59
N GLN A 307 20.82 3.18 -8.70
CA GLN A 307 21.66 4.36 -8.93
C GLN A 307 22.66 4.60 -7.79
N GLU A 308 22.24 4.47 -6.53
CA GLU A 308 23.14 4.61 -5.37
C GLU A 308 24.23 3.53 -5.34
N LYS A 309 23.92 2.29 -5.77
CA LYS A 309 24.91 1.21 -5.88
C LYS A 309 25.92 1.44 -7.00
N ASP A 310 25.44 1.90 -8.16
CA ASP A 310 26.28 2.23 -9.31
C ASP A 310 27.23 3.38 -8.96
N ALA A 311 26.73 4.43 -8.31
CA ALA A 311 27.53 5.56 -7.84
C ALA A 311 28.57 5.18 -6.78
N ALA A 312 28.26 4.17 -5.95
CA ALA A 312 29.19 3.63 -4.95
C ALA A 312 30.24 2.66 -5.52
N GLY A 313 30.20 2.36 -6.84
CA GLY A 313 31.12 1.42 -7.49
C GLY A 313 30.95 -0.03 -7.04
N LEU A 314 29.77 -0.40 -6.53
CA LEU A 314 29.48 -1.71 -5.94
C LEU A 314 28.92 -2.73 -6.93
N CYS A 315 28.92 -2.44 -8.24
CA CYS A 315 28.58 -3.42 -9.26
C CYS A 315 29.80 -4.32 -9.56
N PRO A 316 29.75 -5.63 -9.24
CA PRO A 316 30.78 -6.55 -9.71
C PRO A 316 30.68 -6.61 -11.23
N GLY A 317 31.82 -6.39 -11.89
CA GLY A 317 31.91 -6.30 -13.33
C GLY A 317 31.22 -7.48 -14.03
N LEU A 318 30.40 -7.13 -15.03
CA LEU A 318 30.13 -8.02 -16.15
C LEU A 318 31.48 -8.34 -16.80
N VAL A 319 32.03 -9.50 -16.42
CA VAL A 319 33.08 -10.17 -17.19
C VAL A 319 32.49 -10.46 -18.55
N SER A 320 33.00 -9.80 -19.59
CA SER A 320 32.71 -10.17 -20.96
C SER A 320 33.27 -11.57 -21.21
N CYS A 321 32.41 -12.52 -21.56
CA CYS A 321 32.77 -13.65 -22.39
C CYS A 321 32.50 -13.29 -23.84
#